data_AF-A0ABD3H115-F1
#
_entry.id   AF-A0ABD3H115-F1
#
_cell.length_a   1.000
_cell.length_b   1.000
_cell.length_c   1.000
_cell.angle_alpha   90.00
_cell.angle_beta   90.00
_cell.angle_gamma   90.00
#
_symmetry.space_group_name_H-M   'P 1'
#
loop_
_entity.id
_entity.type
_entity.pdbx_description
1 polymer ?
#
loop_
_entity_poly.entity_id
_entity_poly.type
_entity_poly.pdbx_seq_one_letter_code
_entity_poly.pdbx_strand_id
1 'polypeptide(L)'
;MKIIIGDCLEATFPCACTRETKAVFAYIRVGCLKEEFLQYDWDKTQDEEKQVAFCASGWHCPIERSKNPYECKGCTWHVSRKFIKECWHKCGCNMGCGNRIIQRGITRKLQIFFTHEGKGWGLCTLEQLPAGAYVCEYVGKILTNMEQEERNNNAKADPTVAHTYLILLDGD
;
A
#
# COMPACT_ATOMS: atom_id res chain seq x y z
N MET A 1 -17.64 -20.24 -9.13
CA MET A 1 -16.70 -19.44 -8.31
C MET A 1 -16.69 -20.05 -6.92
N LYS A 2 -15.56 -20.58 -6.44
CA LYS A 2 -15.50 -21.20 -5.12
C LYS A 2 -15.41 -20.10 -4.04
N ILE A 3 -16.28 -20.17 -3.04
CA ILE A 3 -16.28 -19.25 -1.88
C ILE A 3 -15.34 -19.85 -0.83
N ILE A 4 -14.45 -19.02 -0.28
CA ILE A 4 -13.57 -19.42 0.82
C ILE A 4 -14.21 -18.92 2.12
N ILE A 5 -14.42 -19.83 3.05
CA ILE A 5 -14.85 -19.53 4.42
C ILE A 5 -13.63 -19.73 5.32
N GLY A 6 -13.32 -18.74 6.17
CA GLY A 6 -12.11 -18.78 7.01
C GLY A 6 -10.98 -17.91 6.46
N ASP A 7 -9.77 -18.47 6.36
CA ASP A 7 -8.55 -17.79 5.94
C ASP A 7 -8.15 -18.13 4.49
N CYS A 8 -7.95 -17.11 3.67
CA CYS A 8 -7.51 -17.28 2.28
C CYS A 8 -6.05 -17.74 2.13
N LEU A 9 -5.20 -17.56 3.15
CA LEU A 9 -3.82 -18.06 3.14
C LEU A 9 -3.72 -19.56 3.44
N GLU A 10 -4.80 -20.16 3.94
CA GLU A 10 -4.92 -21.61 4.21
C GLU A 10 -5.68 -22.35 3.10
N ALA A 11 -6.33 -21.61 2.19
CA ALA A 11 -7.15 -22.20 1.15
C ALA A 11 -6.31 -22.93 0.10
N THR A 12 -6.81 -24.07 -0.37
CA THR A 12 -6.17 -24.88 -1.44
C THR A 12 -6.27 -24.24 -2.83
N PHE A 13 -6.99 -23.14 -2.95
CA PHE A 13 -7.15 -22.38 -4.19
C PHE A 13 -7.20 -20.87 -3.88
N PRO A 14 -6.73 -20.01 -4.79
CA PRO A 14 -6.71 -18.57 -4.56
C PRO A 14 -8.11 -17.98 -4.52
N CYS A 15 -8.28 -16.93 -3.70
CA CYS A 15 -9.50 -16.15 -3.67
C CYS A 15 -9.58 -15.18 -4.86
N ALA A 16 -10.78 -14.65 -5.14
CA ALA A 16 -10.94 -13.70 -6.23
C ALA A 16 -10.14 -12.39 -6.04
N CYS A 17 -9.81 -12.04 -4.80
CA CYS A 17 -9.04 -10.83 -4.49
C CYS A 17 -7.61 -10.89 -5.01
N THR A 18 -7.05 -12.09 -5.24
CA THR A 18 -5.70 -12.26 -5.78
C THR A 18 -5.65 -12.35 -7.31
N ARG A 19 -6.78 -12.11 -8.01
CA ARG A 19 -6.82 -12.19 -9.48
C ARG A 19 -5.84 -11.20 -10.13
N GLU A 20 -5.79 -9.98 -9.61
CA GLU A 20 -4.89 -8.92 -10.08
C GLU A 20 -3.45 -9.09 -9.57
N THR A 21 -3.22 -10.00 -8.62
CA THR A 21 -1.88 -10.30 -8.08
C THR A 21 -1.40 -11.69 -8.51
N LYS A 22 -2.02 -12.32 -9.53
CA LYS A 22 -1.65 -13.67 -10.02
C LYS A 22 -1.57 -14.72 -8.89
N ALA A 23 -2.58 -14.72 -8.02
CA ALA A 23 -2.65 -15.62 -6.86
C ALA A 23 -1.59 -15.38 -5.78
N VAL A 24 -0.88 -14.25 -5.82
CA VAL A 24 0.12 -13.88 -4.81
C VAL A 24 -0.53 -13.05 -3.69
N PHE A 25 -0.35 -13.50 -2.45
CA PHE A 25 -0.62 -12.70 -1.25
C PHE A 25 0.63 -11.94 -0.82
N ALA A 26 0.45 -10.70 -0.36
CA ALA A 26 1.54 -9.87 0.15
C ALA A 26 2.02 -10.31 1.53
N TYR A 27 1.12 -10.87 2.34
CA TYR A 27 1.39 -11.24 3.73
C TYR A 27 1.71 -12.72 3.87
N ILE A 28 2.48 -13.03 4.91
CA ILE A 28 2.57 -14.38 5.49
C ILE A 28 1.49 -14.56 6.57
N ARG A 29 1.26 -15.82 7.00
CA ARG A 29 0.18 -16.20 7.93
C ARG A 29 0.20 -15.42 9.25
N VAL A 30 1.37 -15.01 9.72
CA VAL A 30 1.53 -14.20 10.95
C VAL A 30 1.23 -12.71 10.74
N GLY A 31 0.70 -12.33 9.57
CA GLY A 31 0.31 -10.95 9.25
C GLY A 31 1.48 -10.00 8.99
N CYS A 32 2.68 -10.53 8.77
CA CYS A 32 3.83 -9.75 8.34
C CYS A 32 3.88 -9.72 6.81
N LEU A 33 4.37 -8.62 6.24
CA LEU A 33 4.66 -8.49 4.83
C LEU A 33 5.79 -9.46 4.45
N LYS A 34 5.66 -10.12 3.30
CA LYS A 34 6.72 -11.00 2.78
C LYS A 34 7.98 -10.19 2.44
N GLU A 35 9.13 -10.83 2.62
CA GLU A 35 10.44 -10.25 2.34
C GLU A 35 10.56 -9.75 0.88
N GLU A 36 9.98 -10.48 -0.07
CA GLU A 36 9.98 -10.09 -1.49
C GLU A 36 9.23 -8.78 -1.79
N PHE A 37 8.34 -8.34 -0.88
CA PHE A 37 7.69 -7.03 -0.95
C PHE A 37 8.51 -5.96 -0.24
N LEU A 38 9.17 -6.29 0.88
CA LEU A 38 10.07 -5.37 1.59
C LEU A 38 11.29 -4.97 0.75
N GLN A 39 11.91 -5.96 0.09
CA GLN A 39 13.10 -5.73 -0.74
C GLN A 39 12.77 -5.02 -2.05
N TYR A 40 11.55 -5.23 -2.58
CA TYR A 40 11.14 -4.63 -3.85
C TYR A 40 11.19 -3.09 -3.81
N ASP A 41 10.66 -2.49 -2.75
CA ASP A 41 10.65 -1.03 -2.62
C ASP A 41 12.07 -0.49 -2.39
N TRP A 42 12.88 -1.18 -1.58
CA TRP A 42 14.27 -0.82 -1.34
C TRP A 42 15.08 -0.79 -2.63
N ASP A 43 15.03 -1.86 -3.43
CA ASP A 43 15.77 -1.97 -4.68
C ASP A 43 15.36 -0.90 -5.70
N LYS A 44 14.11 -0.44 -5.65
CA LYS A 44 13.56 0.57 -6.56
C LYS A 44 13.92 2.00 -6.15
N THR A 45 14.12 2.26 -4.86
CA THR A 45 14.64 3.55 -4.39
C THR A 45 16.10 3.77 -4.76
N GLN A 46 16.85 2.70 -5.05
CA GLN A 46 18.27 2.78 -5.39
C GLN A 46 18.55 2.76 -6.90
N ASP A 47 17.60 2.34 -7.74
CA ASP A 47 17.85 2.06 -9.15
C ASP A 47 16.60 2.32 -10.02
N GLU A 48 16.61 3.45 -10.74
CA GLU A 48 15.55 3.85 -11.69
C GLU A 48 15.50 2.96 -12.95
N GLU A 49 16.56 2.20 -13.27
CA GLU A 49 16.62 1.35 -14.47
C GLU A 49 15.89 0.01 -14.27
N LYS A 50 15.63 -0.41 -13.03
CA LYS A 50 14.87 -1.64 -12.72
C LYS A 50 13.36 -1.51 -12.93
N GLN A 51 12.87 -0.39 -13.46
CA GLN A 51 11.44 -0.17 -13.72
C GLN A 51 10.94 -1.03 -14.89
N VAL A 52 10.41 -2.21 -14.56
CA VAL A 52 9.84 -3.14 -15.55
C VAL A 52 8.46 -2.66 -15.99
N ALA A 53 8.24 -2.55 -17.29
CA ALA A 53 6.93 -2.17 -17.82
C ALA A 53 5.85 -3.26 -17.60
N PHE A 54 4.58 -2.87 -17.47
CA PHE A 54 3.44 -3.81 -17.34
C PHE A 54 3.42 -4.86 -18.45
N CYS A 55 3.48 -4.46 -19.72
CA CYS A 55 3.40 -5.41 -20.83
C CYS A 55 4.67 -6.26 -20.98
N ALA A 56 5.84 -5.79 -20.52
CA ALA A 56 7.07 -6.60 -20.45
C ALA A 56 7.04 -7.66 -19.34
N SER A 57 6.24 -7.46 -18.28
CA SER A 57 6.07 -8.40 -17.17
C SER A 57 4.90 -9.39 -17.37
N GLY A 58 4.39 -9.48 -18.61
CA GLY A 58 3.27 -10.35 -18.95
C GLY A 58 1.94 -9.92 -18.32
N TRP A 59 1.75 -8.62 -18.12
CA TRP A 59 0.49 -8.00 -17.68
C TRP A 59 -0.05 -7.09 -18.77
N HIS A 60 -1.36 -7.09 -19.01
CA HIS A 60 -1.95 -6.04 -19.85
C HIS A 60 -1.92 -4.74 -19.06
N CYS A 61 -1.27 -3.70 -19.60
CA CYS A 61 -1.23 -2.39 -18.99
C CYS A 61 -2.66 -1.87 -18.74
N PRO A 62 -3.06 -1.55 -17.49
CA PRO A 62 -4.41 -1.07 -17.19
C PRO A 62 -4.79 0.20 -17.98
N ILE A 63 -3.81 1.07 -18.21
CA ILE A 63 -3.97 2.33 -18.96
C ILE A 63 -4.23 2.06 -20.45
N GLU A 64 -3.54 1.10 -21.06
CA GLU A 64 -3.80 0.75 -22.46
C GLU A 64 -5.06 -0.11 -22.59
N ARG A 65 -5.36 -0.95 -21.60
CA ARG A 65 -6.59 -1.76 -21.54
C ARG A 65 -7.86 -0.89 -21.49
N SER A 66 -7.81 0.27 -20.83
CA SER A 66 -8.95 1.20 -20.80
C SER A 66 -9.19 1.88 -22.14
N LYS A 67 -8.14 2.04 -22.97
CA LYS A 67 -8.22 2.59 -24.33
C LYS A 67 -8.62 1.52 -25.36
N ASN A 68 -8.02 0.33 -25.30
CA ASN A 68 -8.35 -0.81 -26.14
C ASN A 68 -8.27 -2.13 -25.35
N PRO A 69 -9.41 -2.80 -25.07
CA PRO A 69 -9.44 -4.05 -24.31
C PRO A 69 -8.73 -5.24 -24.96
N TYR A 70 -8.48 -5.18 -26.28
CA TYR A 70 -8.06 -6.33 -27.08
C TYR A 70 -6.59 -6.27 -27.53
N GLU A 71 -5.90 -5.13 -27.40
CA GLU A 71 -4.50 -4.98 -27.79
C GLU A 71 -3.71 -4.13 -26.79
N CYS A 72 -2.70 -4.71 -26.12
CA CYS A 72 -1.59 -3.91 -25.55
C CYS A 72 -0.46 -3.90 -26.58
N LYS A 73 -0.26 -2.79 -27.29
CA LYS A 73 0.88 -2.63 -28.20
C LYS A 73 2.14 -2.33 -27.41
N GLY A 74 2.65 -3.33 -26.71
CA GLY A 74 4.00 -3.36 -26.12
C GLY A 74 4.42 -2.06 -25.43
N CYS A 75 3.63 -1.55 -24.48
CA CYS A 75 4.00 -0.30 -23.81
C CYS A 75 5.30 -0.49 -23.00
N THR A 76 6.24 0.43 -23.17
CA THR A 76 7.56 0.39 -22.53
C THR A 76 7.68 1.34 -21.34
N TRP A 77 6.75 2.29 -21.17
CA TRP A 77 6.87 3.38 -20.22
C TRP A 77 6.01 3.24 -18.96
N HIS A 78 4.99 2.38 -18.99
CA HIS A 78 4.10 2.19 -17.83
C HIS A 78 4.70 1.16 -16.88
N VAL A 79 5.19 1.65 -15.75
CA VAL A 79 5.92 0.87 -14.74
C VAL A 79 4.98 -0.07 -13.98
N SER A 80 5.33 -1.35 -13.93
CA SER A 80 4.66 -2.34 -13.08
C SER A 80 5.24 -2.27 -11.68
N ARG A 81 4.44 -1.84 -10.70
CA ARG A 81 4.80 -1.88 -9.28
C ARG A 81 4.13 -3.08 -8.60
N LYS A 82 4.83 -3.72 -7.65
CA LYS A 82 4.16 -4.62 -6.72
C LYS A 82 3.20 -3.78 -5.87
N PHE A 83 1.98 -4.27 -5.69
CA PHE A 83 0.97 -3.61 -4.86
C PHE A 83 0.33 -4.62 -3.93
N ILE A 84 -0.23 -4.12 -2.84
CA ILE A 84 -0.88 -4.93 -1.82
C ILE A 84 -2.38 -4.87 -2.05
N LYS A 85 -3.03 -6.04 -2.13
CA LYS A 85 -4.48 -6.15 -2.25
C LYS A 85 -5.06 -7.07 -1.19
N GLU A 86 -5.69 -6.46 -0.19
CA GLU A 86 -6.37 -7.20 0.86
C GLU A 86 -7.69 -7.82 0.39
N CYS A 87 -8.13 -8.86 1.11
CA CYS A 87 -9.48 -9.38 0.97
C CYS A 87 -10.48 -8.32 1.46
N TRP A 88 -11.61 -8.19 0.78
CA TRP A 88 -12.66 -7.22 1.13
C TRP A 88 -14.01 -7.92 1.30
N HIS A 89 -15.10 -7.18 1.55
CA HIS A 89 -16.40 -7.77 1.92
C HIS A 89 -16.92 -8.83 0.92
N LYS A 90 -16.56 -8.77 -0.37
CA LYS A 90 -16.98 -9.79 -1.37
C LYS A 90 -16.14 -11.07 -1.41
N CYS A 91 -15.12 -11.20 -0.57
CA CYS A 91 -14.23 -12.38 -0.58
C CYS A 91 -14.86 -13.63 0.05
N GLY A 92 -15.78 -13.46 1.01
CA GLY A 92 -16.37 -14.56 1.81
C GLY A 92 -15.54 -14.99 3.03
N CYS A 93 -14.25 -14.66 3.06
CA CYS A 93 -13.36 -14.91 4.20
C CYS A 93 -13.70 -14.00 5.40
N ASN A 94 -13.37 -14.45 6.60
CA ASN A 94 -13.64 -13.72 7.84
C ASN A 94 -12.58 -12.63 8.12
N MET A 95 -12.78 -11.82 9.18
CA MET A 95 -11.83 -10.77 9.58
C MET A 95 -10.47 -11.31 10.08
N GLY A 96 -10.43 -12.57 10.49
CA GLY A 96 -9.21 -13.30 10.87
C GLY A 96 -8.39 -13.81 9.67
N CYS A 97 -8.87 -13.65 8.43
CA CYS A 97 -8.12 -14.00 7.22
C CYS A 97 -6.76 -13.29 7.18
N GLY A 98 -5.67 -14.02 6.95
CA GLY A 98 -4.31 -13.48 6.90
C GLY A 98 -4.05 -12.47 5.77
N ASN A 99 -4.99 -12.32 4.83
CA ASN A 99 -4.97 -11.26 3.82
C ASN A 99 -5.89 -10.07 4.19
N ARG A 100 -6.19 -9.88 5.47
CA ARG A 100 -6.87 -8.70 6.04
C ARG A 100 -6.08 -8.24 7.27
N ILE A 101 -5.04 -7.45 7.07
CA ILE A 101 -4.15 -6.98 8.13
C ILE A 101 -4.47 -5.53 8.47
N ILE A 102 -4.43 -4.64 7.48
CA ILE A 102 -4.68 -3.20 7.63
C ILE A 102 -6.10 -2.96 8.14
N GLN A 103 -7.09 -3.69 7.59
CA GLN A 103 -8.50 -3.63 8.00
C GLN A 103 -8.76 -3.97 9.47
N ARG A 104 -7.80 -4.56 10.20
CA ARG A 104 -7.93 -4.85 11.63
C ARG A 104 -7.56 -3.64 12.51
N GLY A 105 -7.08 -2.55 11.91
CA GLY A 105 -6.65 -1.36 12.62
C GLY A 105 -5.33 -1.57 13.39
N ILE A 106 -5.05 -0.65 14.30
CA ILE A 106 -3.82 -0.67 15.11
C ILE A 106 -3.89 -1.82 16.12
N THR A 107 -2.99 -2.79 15.95
CA THR A 107 -2.89 -3.96 16.84
C THR A 107 -1.61 -3.97 17.69
N ARG A 108 -0.71 -3.02 17.44
CA ARG A 108 0.57 -2.88 18.13
C ARG A 108 0.47 -1.95 19.32
N LYS A 109 1.30 -2.19 20.34
CA LYS A 109 1.39 -1.29 21.50
C LYS A 109 2.24 -0.08 21.14
N LEU A 110 1.61 1.05 20.86
CA LEU A 110 2.27 2.28 20.46
C LEU A 110 2.20 3.34 21.57
N GLN A 111 3.24 4.16 21.68
CA GLN A 111 3.31 5.28 22.62
C GLN A 111 3.70 6.56 21.88
N ILE A 112 2.99 7.65 22.18
CA ILE A 112 3.40 9.00 21.81
C ILE A 112 4.37 9.51 22.89
N PHE A 113 5.51 10.04 22.48
CA PHE A 113 6.52 10.56 23.40
C PHE A 113 7.13 11.86 22.85
N PHE A 114 7.67 12.69 23.75
CA PHE A 114 8.41 13.87 23.35
C PHE A 114 9.88 13.53 23.20
N THR A 115 10.46 13.86 22.04
CA THR A 115 11.85 13.53 21.71
C THR A 115 12.82 14.43 22.46
N HIS A 116 13.96 13.88 22.89
CA HIS A 116 14.99 14.65 23.60
C HIS A 116 15.86 15.53 22.68
N GLU A 117 15.91 15.22 21.38
CA GLU A 117 16.76 15.88 20.38
C GLU A 117 16.07 17.08 19.71
N GLY A 118 14.95 17.57 20.24
CA GLY A 118 14.24 18.73 19.69
C GLY A 118 13.43 18.45 18.42
N LYS A 119 13.15 17.18 18.09
CA LYS A 119 12.29 16.80 16.94
C LYS A 119 10.79 16.91 17.24
N GLY A 120 10.42 17.35 18.45
CA GLY A 120 9.03 17.44 18.91
C GLY A 120 8.46 16.09 19.33
N TRP A 121 7.18 15.86 19.04
CA TRP A 121 6.48 14.61 19.35
C TRP A 121 6.85 13.49 18.36
N GLY A 122 7.04 12.28 18.88
CA GLY A 122 7.28 11.07 18.11
C GLY A 122 6.34 9.94 18.50
N LEU A 123 6.34 8.89 17.69
CA LEU A 123 5.62 7.64 17.93
C LEU A 123 6.64 6.50 18.06
N CYS A 124 6.58 5.72 19.12
CA CYS A 124 7.41 4.54 19.31
C CYS A 124 6.56 3.31 19.64
N THR A 125 7.15 2.12 19.49
CA THR A 125 6.54 0.85 19.91
C THR A 125 6.98 0.47 21.32
N LEU A 126 6.08 -0.16 22.08
CA LEU A 126 6.34 -0.73 23.41
C LEU A 126 6.61 -2.24 23.38
N GLU A 127 6.69 -2.80 22.18
CA GLU A 127 6.97 -4.21 21.94
C GLU A 127 7.92 -4.37 20.76
N GLN A 128 8.66 -5.47 20.72
CA GLN A 128 9.49 -5.80 19.57
C GLN A 128 8.61 -6.11 18.36
N LEU A 129 8.91 -5.48 17.22
CA LEU A 129 8.20 -5.69 15.97
C LEU A 129 9.04 -6.56 15.03
N PRO A 130 8.48 -7.67 14.49
CA PRO A 130 9.16 -8.40 13.43
C PRO A 130 9.18 -7.58 12.13
N ALA A 131 10.14 -7.88 11.25
CA ALA A 131 10.21 -7.27 9.93
C ALA A 131 8.90 -7.51 9.16
N GLY A 132 8.43 -6.47 8.46
CA GLY A 132 7.17 -6.50 7.72
C GLY A 132 5.91 -6.42 8.58
N ALA A 133 6.01 -6.23 9.90
CA ALA A 133 4.84 -6.01 10.74
C ALA A 133 4.12 -4.71 10.35
N TYR A 134 2.80 -4.79 10.18
CA TYR A 134 1.95 -3.60 10.09
C TYR A 134 1.95 -2.84 11.42
N VAL A 135 2.06 -1.52 11.34
CA VAL A 135 2.11 -0.59 12.48
C VAL A 135 0.82 0.22 12.56
N CYS A 136 0.64 1.18 11.65
CA CYS A 136 -0.54 2.02 11.53
C CYS A 136 -0.59 2.70 10.15
N GLU A 137 -1.76 3.23 9.79
CA GLU A 137 -1.94 4.05 8.59
C GLU A 137 -1.56 5.52 8.84
N TYR A 138 -1.04 6.17 7.81
CA TYR A 138 -1.02 7.63 7.74
C TYR A 138 -2.37 8.10 7.18
N VAL A 139 -3.27 8.51 8.08
CA VAL A 139 -4.63 8.92 7.73
C VAL A 139 -4.80 10.44 7.83
N GLY A 140 -5.62 11.00 6.95
CA GLY A 140 -5.89 12.43 6.93
C GLY A 140 -6.93 12.79 5.87
N LYS A 141 -7.12 14.09 5.65
CA LYS A 141 -7.98 14.57 4.57
C LYS A 141 -7.29 14.33 3.23
N ILE A 142 -7.97 13.66 2.31
CA ILE A 142 -7.56 13.57 0.90
C ILE A 142 -7.86 14.90 0.24
N LEU A 143 -6.86 15.46 -0.44
CA LEU A 143 -6.95 16.76 -1.10
C LEU A 143 -6.76 16.57 -2.59
N THR A 144 -7.56 17.29 -3.37
CA THR A 144 -7.26 17.54 -4.78
C THR A 144 -6.11 18.54 -4.91
N ASN A 145 -5.48 18.58 -6.08
CA ASN A 145 -4.40 19.56 -6.37
C ASN A 145 -4.88 21.01 -6.18
N MET A 146 -6.13 21.31 -6.55
CA MET A 146 -6.73 22.64 -6.36
C MET A 146 -6.87 23.01 -4.88
N GLU A 147 -7.42 22.12 -4.06
CA GLU A 147 -7.54 22.36 -2.61
C GLU A 147 -6.17 22.53 -1.93
N GLN A 148 -5.15 21.83 -2.45
CA GLN A 148 -3.78 21.93 -1.96
C GLN A 148 -3.15 23.29 -2.30
N GLU A 149 -3.36 23.80 -3.51
CA GLU A 149 -2.90 25.12 -3.93
C GLU A 149 -3.55 26.24 -3.11
N GLU A 150 -4.86 26.18 -2.89
CA GLU A 150 -5.58 27.13 -2.03
C GLU A 150 -5.02 27.17 -0.61
N ARG A 151 -4.75 26.00 -0.02
CA ARG A 151 -4.12 25.89 1.31
C ARG A 151 -2.73 26.49 1.34
N ASN A 152 -1.92 26.24 0.32
CA ASN A 152 -0.58 26.81 0.23
C ASN A 152 -0.62 28.34 0.15
N ASN A 153 -1.61 28.91 -0.55
CA ASN A 153 -1.78 30.37 -0.60
C ASN A 153 -2.21 30.96 0.75
N ASN A 154 -3.09 30.27 1.48
CA ASN A 154 -3.52 30.69 2.81
C ASN A 154 -2.41 30.54 3.86
N ALA A 155 -1.61 29.46 3.81
CA ALA A 155 -0.49 29.25 4.74
C ALA A 155 0.63 30.29 4.56
N LYS A 156 0.82 30.84 3.35
CA LYS A 156 1.71 32.00 3.13
C LYS A 156 1.22 33.26 3.85
N ALA A 157 -0.06 33.37 4.15
CA ALA A 157 -0.65 34.50 4.86
C ALA A 157 -0.57 34.37 6.40
N ASP A 158 -0.46 33.15 6.94
CA ASP A 158 -0.31 32.89 8.38
C ASP A 158 0.72 31.76 8.66
N PRO A 159 1.94 32.10 9.10
CA PRO A 159 3.00 31.14 9.41
C PRO A 159 2.71 30.18 10.57
N THR A 160 1.73 30.49 11.43
CA THR A 160 1.36 29.63 12.57
C THR A 160 0.63 28.35 12.13
N VAL A 161 0.19 28.30 10.87
CA VAL A 161 -0.48 27.16 10.23
C VAL A 161 0.52 26.17 9.59
N ALA A 162 1.83 26.47 9.64
CA ALA A 162 2.88 25.80 8.87
C ALA A 162 3.36 24.43 9.43
N HIS A 163 2.46 23.61 9.98
CA HIS A 163 2.73 22.19 10.16
C HIS A 163 2.00 21.40 9.08
N THR A 164 2.61 21.34 7.91
CA THR A 164 2.02 20.68 6.74
C THR A 164 2.35 19.19 6.76
N TYR A 165 1.42 18.39 7.28
CA TYR A 165 1.41 16.93 7.23
C TYR A 165 0.89 16.46 5.87
N LEU A 166 1.65 16.71 4.81
CA LEU A 166 1.28 16.36 3.44
C LEU A 166 2.07 15.16 2.95
N ILE A 167 1.35 14.18 2.42
CA ILE A 167 1.91 13.07 1.68
C ILE A 167 1.26 13.08 0.30
N LEU A 168 2.10 13.06 -0.73
CA LEU A 168 1.66 12.89 -2.11
C LEU A 168 1.21 11.44 -2.32
N LEU A 169 -0.03 11.25 -2.77
CA LEU A 169 -0.58 9.95 -3.14
C LEU A 169 -0.51 9.81 -4.66
N ASP A 170 0.64 9.33 -5.16
CA ASP A 170 0.80 9.05 -6.59
C ASP A 170 0.13 7.72 -6.96
N GLY A 171 -0.82 7.80 -7.89
CA GLY A 171 -1.60 6.66 -8.38
C GLY A 171 -1.24 6.27 -9.81
N ASP A 172 0.06 6.16 -10.12
CA ASP A 172 0.60 5.76 -11.44
C ASP A 172 -0.20 4.62 -12.12
#